data_AF-A0A9P0JNH0-F1
#
_entry.id   AF-A0A9P0JNH0-F1
#
_cell.length_a   1.000
_cell.length_b   1.000
_cell.length_c   1.000
_cell.angle_alpha   90.00
_cell.angle_beta   90.00
_cell.angle_gamma   90.00
#
_symmetry.space_group_name_H-M   'P 1'
#
loop_
_entity.id
_entity.type
_entity.pdbx_description
1 polymer ?
#
loop_
_entity_poly.entity_id
_entity_poly.type
_entity_poly.pdbx_seq_one_letter_code
_entity_poly.pdbx_strand_id
1 'polypeptide(L)'
;MDLKSQEISGQYKNFTRMTPTDFENLLQRIGPHISKQETYFRTPISAQDRKKWTFAIFLKEKLQPPKKPLIRLKKWDFNQYIKIDAGDQTLGNHLFTAAGNSKYTSHRIQNEIISLAGEVLLRSVVEEANSSKYFSVLADETADIAGHEQLSIGIRYVFEQNDKFTLKEEFLGFVKLDRLNADSIASSILQFLEKSGLNLDKLVGQGYDGCSTMSGEIHGVQKIIQEKYKRAFYFHCASHKLNLVINDVSKITEISYWYRKRHNSFF
;
A
#
# COMPACT_ATOMS: atom_id res chain seq x y z
N MET A 1 30.77 -25.82 -11.58
CA MET A 1 30.68 -26.27 -10.18
C MET A 1 29.21 -26.52 -9.88
N ASP A 2 28.86 -27.76 -9.55
CA ASP A 2 27.48 -28.26 -9.47
C ASP A 2 26.81 -27.80 -8.16
N LEU A 3 25.66 -27.12 -8.27
CA LEU A 3 24.88 -26.59 -7.14
C LEU A 3 24.14 -27.68 -6.35
N LYS A 4 24.20 -28.94 -6.77
CA LYS A 4 23.52 -30.07 -6.12
C LYS A 4 24.24 -30.61 -4.88
N SER A 5 25.48 -30.22 -4.63
CA SER A 5 26.31 -30.81 -3.55
C SER A 5 26.59 -29.88 -2.37
N GLN A 6 25.94 -28.71 -2.27
CA GLN A 6 26.04 -27.90 -1.05
C GLN A 6 25.05 -28.40 0.00
N GLU A 7 25.60 -29.00 1.05
CA GLU A 7 24.88 -29.31 2.28
C GLU A 7 24.15 -28.07 2.81
N ILE A 8 22.92 -28.29 3.27
CA ILE A 8 22.02 -27.29 3.80
C ILE A 8 22.66 -26.68 5.05
N SER A 9 23.24 -25.48 4.92
CA SER A 9 23.64 -24.72 6.09
C SER A 9 22.39 -24.54 6.96
N GLY A 10 22.47 -24.96 8.23
CA GLY A 10 21.38 -24.89 9.20
C GLY A 10 20.93 -23.47 9.57
N GLN A 11 21.23 -22.47 8.74
CA GLN A 11 20.92 -21.05 8.90
C GLN A 11 19.43 -20.73 8.72
N TYR A 12 18.60 -21.70 8.31
CA TYR A 12 17.15 -21.51 8.11
C TYR A 12 16.26 -22.32 9.07
N LYS A 13 16.80 -22.76 10.23
CA LYS A 13 16.05 -23.57 11.22
C LYS A 13 14.77 -22.92 11.76
N ASN A 14 14.62 -21.59 11.65
CA ASN A 14 13.42 -20.87 12.10
C ASN A 14 12.33 -20.72 11.03
N PHE A 15 12.57 -21.17 9.81
CA PHE A 15 11.52 -21.29 8.80
C PHE A 15 10.94 -22.69 8.85
N THR A 16 10.01 -22.97 9.78
CA THR A 16 9.11 -24.11 9.63
C THR A 16 8.24 -23.87 8.41
N ARG A 17 8.78 -24.22 7.24
CA ARG A 17 8.07 -24.26 5.97
C ARG A 17 7.02 -25.37 6.16
N MET A 18 5.75 -24.97 6.24
CA MET A 18 4.63 -25.90 6.09
C MET A 18 4.95 -26.83 4.92
N THR A 19 4.80 -28.14 5.12
CA THR A 19 5.14 -29.08 4.05
C THR A 19 4.27 -28.77 2.82
N PRO A 20 4.74 -28.99 1.58
CA PRO A 20 3.91 -28.78 0.40
C PRO A 20 2.55 -29.49 0.51
N THR A 21 2.54 -30.68 1.12
CA THR A 21 1.33 -31.46 1.39
C THR A 21 0.39 -30.77 2.38
N ASP A 22 0.91 -30.22 3.48
CA ASP A 22 0.10 -29.49 4.46
C ASP A 22 -0.44 -28.17 3.89
N PHE A 23 0.34 -27.50 3.04
CA PHE A 23 -0.07 -26.28 2.36
C PHE A 23 -1.18 -26.55 1.33
N GLU A 24 -1.06 -27.63 0.55
CA GLU A 24 -2.10 -28.07 -0.37
C GLU A 24 -3.38 -28.51 0.38
N ASN A 25 -3.23 -29.22 1.50
CA ASN A 25 -4.37 -29.58 2.37
C ASN A 25 -5.06 -28.34 2.94
N LEU A 26 -4.28 -27.31 3.34
CA LEU A 26 -4.82 -26.04 3.79
C LEU A 26 -5.57 -25.34 2.66
N LEU A 27 -4.97 -25.25 1.46
CA LEU A 27 -5.58 -24.67 0.27
C LEU A 27 -6.86 -25.39 -0.16
N GLN A 28 -6.93 -26.72 -0.07
CA GLN A 28 -8.15 -27.47 -0.36
C GLN A 28 -9.26 -27.20 0.66
N ARG A 29 -8.90 -27.02 1.94
CA ARG A 29 -9.87 -26.72 3.00
C ARG A 29 -10.40 -25.30 2.95
N ILE A 30 -9.54 -24.33 2.60
CA ILE A 30 -9.92 -22.90 2.60
C ILE A 30 -10.33 -22.41 1.21
N GLY A 31 -9.83 -23.02 0.14
CA GLY A 31 -9.99 -22.59 -1.25
C GLY A 31 -11.43 -22.51 -1.73
N PRO A 32 -12.33 -23.46 -1.40
CA PRO A 32 -13.75 -23.36 -1.73
C PRO A 32 -14.46 -22.19 -1.02
N HIS A 33 -13.90 -21.73 0.10
CA HIS A 33 -14.49 -20.70 0.96
C HIS A 33 -13.85 -19.33 0.76
N ILE A 34 -12.62 -19.25 0.22
CA ILE A 34 -11.89 -18.00 -0.01
C ILE A 34 -11.84 -17.72 -1.51
N SER A 35 -12.63 -16.74 -1.95
CA SER A 35 -12.44 -16.16 -3.28
C SER A 35 -11.55 -14.92 -3.18
N LYS A 36 -10.49 -14.88 -3.98
CA LYS A 36 -9.63 -13.69 -4.09
C LYS A 36 -10.30 -12.73 -5.07
N GLN A 37 -10.70 -11.56 -4.59
CA GLN A 37 -11.03 -10.46 -5.50
C GLN A 37 -9.73 -9.81 -5.97
N GLU A 38 -9.58 -9.62 -7.28
CA GLU A 38 -8.51 -8.77 -7.79
C GLU A 38 -8.81 -7.32 -7.40
N THR A 39 -8.03 -6.80 -6.47
CA THR A 39 -7.97 -5.36 -6.22
C THR A 39 -7.23 -4.69 -7.38
N TYR A 40 -7.71 -3.54 -7.86
CA TYR A 40 -7.10 -2.74 -8.93
C TYR A 40 -5.62 -2.32 -8.70
N PHE A 41 -5.07 -2.58 -7.52
CA PHE A 41 -3.65 -2.37 -7.19
C PHE A 41 -2.66 -3.21 -8.04
N ARG A 42 -3.11 -4.31 -8.67
CA ARG A 42 -2.23 -5.20 -9.46
C ARG A 42 -2.45 -5.14 -10.96
N THR A 43 -3.50 -4.46 -11.44
CA THR A 43 -3.69 -4.27 -12.88
C THR A 43 -2.60 -3.32 -13.38
N PRO A 44 -1.71 -3.76 -14.30
CA PRO A 44 -0.71 -2.88 -14.87
C PRO A 44 -1.44 -1.75 -15.59
N ILE A 45 -1.24 -0.53 -15.08
CA ILE A 45 -1.70 0.69 -15.74
C ILE A 45 -1.25 0.63 -17.20
N SER A 46 -2.17 0.89 -18.14
CA SER A 46 -1.88 0.79 -19.57
C SER A 46 -0.66 1.67 -19.92
N ALA A 47 0.11 1.34 -20.96
CA ALA A 47 1.28 2.16 -21.33
C ALA A 47 0.89 3.61 -21.67
N GLN A 48 -0.34 3.83 -22.15
CA GLN A 48 -0.92 5.16 -22.38
C GLN A 48 -1.23 5.89 -21.07
N ASP A 49 -1.78 5.20 -20.07
CA ASP A 49 -2.06 5.80 -18.77
C ASP A 49 -0.77 6.01 -17.97
N ARG A 50 0.21 5.10 -18.06
CA ARG A 50 1.55 5.33 -17.53
C ARG A 50 2.18 6.56 -18.17
N LYS A 51 2.13 6.71 -19.50
CA LYS A 51 2.60 7.93 -20.17
C LYS A 51 1.88 9.18 -19.66
N LYS A 52 0.55 9.15 -19.45
CA LYS A 52 -0.21 10.28 -18.88
C LYS A 52 0.19 10.61 -17.44
N TRP A 53 0.33 9.61 -16.58
CA TRP A 53 0.75 9.76 -15.18
C TRP A 53 2.21 10.24 -15.06
N THR A 54 3.11 9.67 -15.87
CA THR A 54 4.51 10.11 -15.94
C THR A 54 4.61 11.53 -16.50
N PHE A 55 3.81 11.92 -17.50
CA PHE A 55 3.76 13.32 -17.97
C PHE A 55 3.20 14.26 -16.90
N ALA A 56 2.19 13.83 -16.13
CA ALA A 56 1.62 14.61 -15.04
C ALA A 56 2.59 14.80 -13.86
N ILE A 57 3.42 13.79 -13.55
CA ILE A 57 4.47 13.87 -12.54
C ILE A 57 5.67 14.70 -13.06
N PHE A 58 6.07 14.52 -14.32
CA PHE A 58 7.17 15.27 -14.94
C PHE A 58 6.84 16.76 -15.11
N LEU A 59 5.56 17.11 -15.30
CA LEU A 59 5.09 18.50 -15.29
C LEU A 59 5.07 19.14 -13.88
N LYS A 60 5.14 18.33 -12.81
CA LYS A 60 5.26 18.81 -11.42
C LYS A 60 6.71 19.19 -11.06
N GLU A 61 7.71 18.61 -11.73
CA GLU A 61 9.15 18.80 -11.39
C GLU A 61 9.87 19.92 -12.17
N LYS A 62 9.26 20.54 -13.19
CA LYS A 62 9.94 21.57 -14.03
C LYS A 62 9.48 23.02 -13.84
N LEU A 63 8.61 23.34 -12.88
CA LEU A 63 8.15 24.71 -12.64
C LEU A 63 8.64 25.27 -11.31
N GLN A 64 9.91 25.68 -11.25
CA GLN A 64 10.26 26.85 -10.43
C GLN A 64 9.62 28.10 -11.07
N PRO A 65 9.09 29.05 -10.29
CA PRO A 65 8.28 30.13 -10.83
C PRO A 65 9.15 31.19 -11.53
N PRO A 66 8.92 31.51 -12.82
CA PRO A 66 9.43 32.77 -13.35
C PRO A 66 8.59 33.94 -12.83
N LYS A 67 9.29 35.03 -12.52
CA LYS A 67 8.73 36.35 -12.22
C LYS A 67 7.77 36.75 -13.36
N LYS A 68 6.54 37.15 -12.98
CA LYS A 68 5.38 37.71 -13.74
C LYS A 68 5.63 38.23 -15.19
N PRO A 69 4.58 38.42 -16.01
CA PRO A 69 3.30 37.71 -16.11
C PRO A 69 2.92 37.41 -17.58
N LEU A 70 2.76 36.13 -17.95
CA LEU A 70 2.11 35.76 -19.21
C LEU A 70 1.05 34.69 -18.91
N ILE A 71 -0.20 35.15 -18.90
CA ILE A 71 -1.43 34.42 -19.27
C ILE A 71 -1.60 33.03 -18.62
N ARG A 72 -2.10 33.07 -17.38
CA ARG A 72 -3.23 32.25 -16.88
C ARG A 72 -3.27 30.76 -17.27
N LEU A 73 -2.23 30.00 -16.91
CA LEU A 73 -2.34 28.57 -16.62
C LEU A 73 -2.13 28.37 -15.12
N LYS A 74 -3.18 28.63 -14.33
CA LYS A 74 -3.22 28.35 -12.90
C LYS A 74 -4.34 27.34 -12.65
N LYS A 75 -4.05 26.35 -11.81
CA LYS A 75 -5.00 25.45 -11.13
C LYS A 75 -5.48 24.28 -12.01
N TRP A 76 -4.68 23.20 -12.04
CA TRP A 76 -5.23 21.87 -12.27
C TRP A 76 -6.23 21.59 -11.13
N ASP A 77 -7.49 21.41 -11.52
CA ASP A 77 -8.66 21.60 -10.67
C ASP A 77 -9.26 20.21 -10.40
N PHE A 78 -9.30 19.81 -9.12
CA PHE A 78 -10.02 18.64 -8.59
C PHE A 78 -11.42 18.45 -9.24
N ASN A 79 -12.03 19.56 -9.66
CA ASN A 79 -13.26 19.63 -10.42
C ASN A 79 -13.25 18.88 -11.77
N GLN A 80 -12.14 18.76 -12.49
CA GLN A 80 -12.13 18.03 -13.78
C GLN A 80 -12.23 16.51 -13.60
N TYR A 81 -11.66 15.96 -12.51
CA TYR A 81 -11.74 14.53 -12.19
C TYR A 81 -13.18 14.14 -11.80
N ILE A 82 -13.84 14.98 -11.01
CA ILE A 82 -15.26 14.80 -10.65
C ILE A 82 -16.19 15.07 -11.86
N LYS A 83 -15.85 16.02 -12.74
CA LYS A 83 -16.72 16.45 -13.86
C LYS A 83 -16.86 15.45 -15.00
N ILE A 84 -15.88 14.57 -15.25
CA ILE A 84 -15.79 13.84 -16.53
C ILE A 84 -16.02 12.33 -16.38
N ASP A 85 -15.55 11.69 -15.30
CA ASP A 85 -15.64 10.22 -15.17
C ASP A 85 -16.72 9.71 -14.19
N ALA A 86 -17.28 10.57 -13.33
CA ALA A 86 -18.26 10.13 -12.31
C ALA A 86 -19.72 10.10 -12.79
N GLY A 87 -20.03 10.67 -13.96
CA GLY A 87 -21.39 10.65 -14.54
C GLY A 87 -22.45 11.51 -13.81
N ASP A 88 -22.08 12.24 -12.76
CA ASP A 88 -23.03 13.03 -11.96
C ASP A 88 -23.40 14.37 -12.63
N GLN A 89 -24.53 14.37 -13.33
CA GLN A 89 -25.08 15.55 -14.00
C GLN A 89 -25.51 16.65 -13.01
N THR A 90 -25.91 16.29 -11.79
CA THR A 90 -26.37 17.24 -10.77
C THR A 90 -25.21 18.08 -10.26
N LEU A 91 -24.10 17.41 -9.92
CA LEU A 91 -22.88 18.07 -9.47
C LEU A 91 -22.23 18.87 -10.61
N GLY A 92 -22.23 18.33 -11.82
CA GLY A 92 -21.81 19.04 -13.03
C GLY A 92 -22.58 20.36 -13.18
N ASN A 93 -23.91 20.30 -13.21
CA ASN A 93 -24.78 21.47 -13.35
C ASN A 93 -24.53 22.50 -12.24
N HIS A 94 -24.44 22.08 -10.98
CA HIS A 94 -24.15 22.97 -9.86
C HIS A 94 -22.83 23.72 -10.03
N LEU A 95 -21.75 23.05 -10.45
CA LEU A 95 -20.45 23.71 -10.65
C LEU A 95 -20.44 24.74 -11.78
N PHE A 96 -21.30 24.55 -12.81
CA PHE A 96 -21.43 25.49 -13.92
C PHE A 96 -22.35 26.67 -13.59
N THR A 97 -23.50 26.43 -12.96
CA THR A 97 -24.57 27.43 -12.79
C THR A 97 -24.52 28.19 -11.46
N ALA A 98 -23.86 27.66 -10.43
CA ALA A 98 -23.84 28.29 -9.11
C ALA A 98 -23.08 29.64 -9.10
N ALA A 99 -23.41 30.52 -8.14
CA ALA A 99 -22.69 31.76 -7.92
C ALA A 99 -21.27 31.47 -7.39
N GLY A 100 -20.29 32.35 -7.64
CA GLY A 100 -18.87 32.07 -7.35
C GLY A 100 -18.57 31.69 -5.88
N ASN A 101 -19.34 32.20 -4.93
CA ASN A 101 -19.28 31.91 -3.50
C ASN A 101 -19.96 30.58 -3.09
N SER A 102 -20.86 30.04 -3.92
CA SER A 102 -21.58 28.79 -3.66
C SER A 102 -21.09 27.61 -4.51
N LYS A 103 -19.96 27.78 -5.22
CA LYS A 103 -19.33 26.71 -6.02
C LYS A 103 -18.47 25.75 -5.19
N TYR A 104 -18.12 26.12 -3.96
CA TYR A 104 -17.27 25.30 -3.07
C TYR A 104 -15.89 24.91 -3.67
N THR A 105 -15.40 25.65 -4.67
CA THR A 105 -14.16 25.35 -5.43
C THR A 105 -12.88 25.98 -4.86
N SER A 106 -12.97 26.57 -3.66
CA SER A 106 -11.78 27.08 -2.98
C SER A 106 -10.91 25.92 -2.50
N HIS A 107 -9.59 26.08 -2.48
CA HIS A 107 -8.68 25.03 -2.02
C HIS A 107 -9.01 24.55 -0.59
N ARG A 108 -9.43 25.49 0.28
CA ARG A 108 -9.84 25.19 1.66
C ARG A 108 -11.03 24.22 1.69
N ILE A 109 -12.07 24.55 0.94
CA ILE A 109 -13.30 23.75 0.91
C ILE A 109 -13.07 22.41 0.20
N GLN A 110 -12.28 22.39 -0.88
CA GLN A 110 -11.91 21.13 -1.55
C GLN A 110 -11.16 20.19 -0.60
N ASN A 111 -10.17 20.70 0.14
CA ASN A 111 -9.44 19.91 1.12
C ASN A 111 -10.35 19.42 2.25
N GLU A 112 -11.26 20.27 2.73
CA GLU A 112 -12.25 19.89 3.76
C GLU A 112 -13.16 18.76 3.27
N ILE A 113 -13.70 18.85 2.05
CA ILE A 113 -14.52 17.78 1.45
C ILE A 113 -13.70 16.48 1.31
N ILE A 114 -12.44 16.57 0.86
CA ILE A 114 -11.56 15.41 0.73
C ILE A 114 -11.31 14.77 2.10
N SER A 115 -11.04 15.57 3.13
CA SER A 115 -10.84 15.09 4.50
C SER A 115 -12.09 14.39 5.04
N LEU A 116 -13.26 15.01 4.90
CA LEU A 116 -14.53 14.42 5.36
C LEU A 116 -14.87 13.13 4.61
N ALA A 117 -14.67 13.09 3.29
CA ALA A 117 -14.85 11.88 2.50
C ALA A 117 -13.88 10.77 2.95
N GLY A 118 -12.62 11.13 3.18
CA GLY A 118 -11.61 10.22 3.73
C GLY A 118 -12.00 9.66 5.10
N GLU A 119 -12.51 10.50 6.00
CA GLU A 119 -12.98 10.07 7.33
C GLU A 119 -14.19 9.12 7.24
N VAL A 120 -15.13 9.38 6.34
CA VAL A 120 -16.30 8.50 6.11
C VAL A 120 -15.84 7.15 5.56
N LEU A 121 -14.95 7.14 4.57
CA LEU A 121 -14.39 5.91 4.02
C LEU A 121 -13.59 5.12 5.06
N LEU A 122 -12.72 5.81 5.82
CA LEU A 122 -11.94 5.19 6.88
C LEU A 122 -12.85 4.54 7.92
N ARG A 123 -13.90 5.25 8.36
CA ARG A 123 -14.88 4.72 9.33
C ARG A 123 -15.55 3.46 8.79
N SER A 124 -16.00 3.49 7.53
CA SER A 124 -16.62 2.33 6.89
C SER A 124 -15.68 1.12 6.85
N VAL A 125 -14.42 1.34 6.48
CA VAL A 125 -13.40 0.27 6.44
C VAL A 125 -13.12 -0.27 7.83
N VAL A 126 -13.00 0.60 8.84
CA VAL A 126 -12.73 0.21 10.23
C VAL A 126 -13.89 -0.57 10.82
N GLU A 127 -15.14 -0.14 10.59
CA GLU A 127 -16.34 -0.87 11.01
C GLU A 127 -16.39 -2.27 10.39
N GLU A 128 -16.07 -2.38 9.09
CA GLU A 128 -16.01 -3.65 8.39
C GLU A 128 -14.87 -4.55 8.90
N ALA A 129 -13.67 -4.00 9.12
CA ALA A 129 -12.55 -4.73 9.68
C ALA A 129 -12.83 -5.18 11.12
N ASN A 130 -13.52 -4.35 11.91
CA ASN A 130 -13.93 -4.68 13.28
C ASN A 130 -15.08 -5.68 13.33
N SER A 131 -15.92 -5.80 12.29
CA SER A 131 -16.92 -6.87 12.21
C SER A 131 -16.27 -8.21 11.87
N SER A 132 -15.16 -8.18 11.12
CA SER A 132 -14.35 -9.37 10.85
C SER A 132 -13.82 -10.02 12.14
N LYS A 133 -13.52 -11.32 12.06
CA LYS A 133 -12.97 -12.03 13.21
C LYS A 133 -11.55 -11.56 13.57
N TYR A 134 -10.73 -11.31 12.54
CA TYR A 134 -9.32 -10.96 12.66
C TYR A 134 -8.85 -10.11 11.48
N PHE A 135 -7.84 -9.28 11.70
CA PHE A 135 -7.16 -8.54 10.64
C PHE A 135 -5.63 -8.61 10.80
N SER A 136 -4.94 -8.27 9.72
CA SER A 136 -3.49 -8.10 9.68
C SER A 136 -3.16 -6.69 9.23
N VAL A 137 -2.08 -6.10 9.75
CA VAL A 137 -1.56 -4.81 9.30
C VAL A 137 -0.51 -5.01 8.22
N LEU A 138 -0.53 -4.14 7.22
CA LEU A 138 0.50 -4.00 6.20
C LEU A 138 1.10 -2.60 6.34
N ALA A 139 2.42 -2.50 6.31
CA ALA A 139 3.09 -1.21 6.32
C ALA A 139 4.30 -1.22 5.39
N ASP A 140 4.49 -0.09 4.70
CA ASP A 140 5.63 0.10 3.79
C ASP A 140 6.18 1.52 3.93
N GLU A 141 7.50 1.64 3.85
CA GLU A 141 8.21 2.92 3.92
C GLU A 141 8.05 3.70 2.61
N THR A 142 7.75 4.98 2.71
CA THR A 142 7.65 5.88 1.57
C THR A 142 8.07 7.30 1.96
N ALA A 143 8.31 8.16 0.98
CA ALA A 143 8.70 9.54 1.20
C ALA A 143 7.64 10.49 0.64
N ASP A 144 7.35 11.58 1.37
CA ASP A 144 6.47 12.64 0.90
C ASP A 144 7.14 13.48 -0.21
N ILE A 145 6.40 14.43 -0.78
CA ILE A 145 6.89 15.31 -1.87
C ILE A 145 8.06 16.20 -1.39
N ALA A 146 8.17 16.44 -0.08
CA ALA A 146 9.25 17.20 0.53
C ALA A 146 10.43 16.30 0.98
N GLY A 147 10.36 14.99 0.74
CA GLY A 147 11.39 14.01 1.09
C GLY A 147 11.35 13.54 2.54
N HIS A 148 10.30 13.83 3.31
CA HIS A 148 10.14 13.29 4.66
C HIS A 148 9.64 11.86 4.62
N GLU A 149 10.24 11.02 5.44
CA GLU A 149 9.87 9.61 5.57
C GLU A 149 8.51 9.47 6.28
N GLN A 150 7.70 8.56 5.75
CA GLN A 150 6.39 8.22 6.27
C GLN A 150 6.09 6.74 6.00
N LEU A 151 5.19 6.16 6.78
CA LEU A 151 4.67 4.81 6.55
C LEU A 151 3.33 4.89 5.87
N SER A 152 3.18 4.13 4.80
CA SER A 152 1.87 3.76 4.29
C SER A 152 1.31 2.63 5.15
N ILE A 153 0.09 2.78 5.65
CA ILE A 153 -0.58 1.77 6.48
C ILE A 153 -1.80 1.25 5.73
N GLY A 154 -1.88 -0.08 5.60
CA GLY A 154 -3.05 -0.79 5.12
C GLY A 154 -3.41 -1.93 6.06
N ILE A 155 -4.59 -2.50 5.86
CA ILE A 155 -5.06 -3.67 6.58
C ILE A 155 -5.56 -4.73 5.61
N ARG A 156 -5.43 -5.98 6.02
CA ARG A 156 -6.00 -7.13 5.36
C ARG A 156 -6.93 -7.86 6.31
N TYR A 157 -8.17 -8.10 5.91
CA TYR A 157 -9.16 -8.80 6.71
C TYR A 157 -10.08 -9.64 5.83
N VAL A 158 -10.83 -10.54 6.47
CA VAL A 158 -11.81 -11.38 5.79
C VAL A 158 -13.18 -10.73 5.92
N PHE A 159 -13.78 -10.39 4.79
CA PHE A 159 -15.14 -9.90 4.70
C PHE A 159 -16.10 -11.05 4.43
N GLU A 160 -17.17 -11.13 5.20
CA GLU A 160 -18.19 -12.16 5.08
C GLU A 160 -19.49 -11.52 4.60
N GLN A 161 -20.02 -12.00 3.47
CA GLN A 161 -21.30 -11.56 2.94
C GLN A 161 -22.03 -12.75 2.31
N ASN A 162 -23.25 -13.01 2.76
CA ASN A 162 -24.11 -14.09 2.24
C ASN A 162 -23.37 -15.46 2.18
N ASP A 163 -22.76 -15.86 3.30
CA ASP A 163 -21.95 -17.09 3.45
C ASP A 163 -20.74 -17.21 2.49
N LYS A 164 -20.31 -16.09 1.89
CA LYS A 164 -19.09 -16.01 1.08
C LYS A 164 -18.03 -15.20 1.81
N PHE A 165 -16.82 -15.74 1.88
CA PHE A 165 -15.66 -15.04 2.42
C PHE A 165 -14.82 -14.47 1.29
N THR A 166 -14.56 -13.17 1.37
CA THR A 166 -13.65 -12.45 0.47
C THR A 166 -12.52 -11.85 1.29
N LEU A 167 -11.30 -11.98 0.80
CA LEU A 167 -10.15 -11.30 1.38
C LEU A 167 -10.15 -9.85 0.85
N LYS A 168 -10.19 -8.88 1.75
CA LYS A 168 -10.07 -7.46 1.41
C LYS A 168 -8.76 -6.89 1.93
N GLU A 169 -8.18 -6.00 1.13
CA GLU A 169 -6.99 -5.21 1.46
C GLU A 169 -7.34 -3.75 1.27
N GLU A 170 -7.36 -3.00 2.36
CA GLU A 170 -7.78 -1.60 2.36
C GLU A 170 -6.67 -0.70 2.89
N PHE A 171 -6.49 0.44 2.23
CA PHE A 171 -5.56 1.46 2.66
C PHE A 171 -6.20 2.34 3.74
N LEU A 172 -5.46 2.61 4.82
CA LEU A 172 -5.95 3.43 5.93
C LEU A 172 -5.38 4.85 5.91
N GLY A 173 -4.10 5.01 5.55
CA GLY A 173 -3.49 6.33 5.56
C GLY A 173 -1.97 6.31 5.62
N PHE A 174 -1.42 7.51 5.75
CA PHE A 174 0.01 7.73 5.95
C PHE A 174 0.28 8.15 7.40
N VAL A 175 1.39 7.66 7.94
CA VAL A 175 1.89 8.02 9.26
C VAL A 175 3.26 8.64 9.09
N LYS A 176 3.39 9.91 9.41
CA LYS A 176 4.70 10.58 9.41
C LYS A 176 5.57 9.97 10.50
N LEU A 177 6.82 9.64 10.16
CA LEU A 177 7.79 9.15 11.12
C LEU A 177 8.69 10.30 11.56
N ASP A 178 8.75 10.55 12.87
CA ASP A 178 9.72 11.50 13.43
C ASP A 178 11.10 10.86 13.63
N ARG A 179 11.14 9.52 13.79
CA ARG A 179 12.36 8.73 14.00
C ARG A 179 12.22 7.35 13.36
N LEU A 180 13.32 6.87 12.78
CA LEU A 180 13.42 5.55 12.13
C LEU A 180 13.91 4.43 13.04
N ASN A 181 13.68 4.52 14.36
CA ASN A 181 13.99 3.41 15.26
C ASN A 181 12.76 2.50 15.41
N ALA A 182 13.00 1.22 15.73
CA ALA A 182 11.95 0.22 15.79
C ALA A 182 10.86 0.56 16.81
N ASP A 183 11.22 1.13 17.97
CA ASP A 183 10.26 1.54 19.00
C ASP A 183 9.30 2.64 18.53
N SER A 184 9.84 3.66 17.85
CA SER A 184 9.05 4.79 17.34
C SER A 184 8.16 4.35 16.20
N ILE A 185 8.64 3.45 15.33
CA ILE A 185 7.84 2.90 14.23
C ILE A 185 6.71 2.03 14.79
N ALA A 186 7.02 1.08 15.67
CA ALA A 186 6.02 0.21 16.29
C ALA A 186 4.95 1.03 17.04
N SER A 187 5.38 2.02 17.82
CA SER A 187 4.47 2.91 18.54
C SER A 187 3.60 3.72 17.58
N SER A 188 4.18 4.26 16.51
CA SER A 188 3.45 5.02 15.48
C SER A 188 2.39 4.17 14.78
N ILE A 189 2.72 2.93 14.42
CA ILE A 189 1.78 1.98 13.80
C ILE A 189 0.63 1.69 14.77
N LEU A 190 0.92 1.29 16.01
CA LEU A 190 -0.10 0.94 16.99
C LEU A 190 -1.00 2.12 17.35
N GLN A 191 -0.41 3.30 17.57
CA GLN A 191 -1.18 4.52 17.84
C GLN A 191 -2.08 4.91 16.66
N PHE A 192 -1.61 4.74 15.43
CA PHE A 192 -2.42 5.04 14.25
C PHE A 192 -3.61 4.08 14.13
N LEU A 193 -3.40 2.78 14.37
CA LEU A 193 -4.47 1.79 14.35
C LEU A 193 -5.50 2.04 15.47
N GLU A 194 -5.04 2.35 16.69
CA GLU A 194 -5.91 2.71 17.82
C GLU A 194 -6.72 3.99 17.52
N LYS A 195 -6.06 5.04 17.00
CA LYS A 195 -6.73 6.30 16.62
C LYS A 195 -7.74 6.13 15.50
N SER A 196 -7.49 5.19 14.58
CA SER A 196 -8.43 4.86 13.51
C SER A 196 -9.68 4.13 14.03
N GLY A 197 -9.64 3.61 15.27
CA GLY A 197 -10.75 2.89 15.89
C GLY A 197 -10.71 1.37 15.68
N LEU A 198 -9.58 0.81 15.25
CA LEU A 198 -9.44 -0.65 15.09
C LEU A 198 -9.26 -1.35 16.44
N ASN A 199 -9.93 -2.48 16.60
CA ASN A 199 -9.77 -3.32 17.78
C ASN A 199 -8.49 -4.17 17.68
N LEU A 200 -7.41 -3.71 18.29
CA LEU A 200 -6.10 -4.38 18.24
C LEU A 200 -6.08 -5.80 18.83
N ASP A 201 -7.06 -6.21 19.64
CA ASP A 201 -7.15 -7.60 20.11
C ASP A 201 -7.40 -8.61 18.97
N LYS A 202 -7.89 -8.10 17.83
CA LYS A 202 -8.12 -8.86 16.59
C LYS A 202 -6.90 -8.89 15.66
N LEU A 203 -5.80 -8.25 16.03
CA LEU A 203 -4.58 -8.22 15.23
C LEU A 203 -3.88 -9.60 15.27
N VAL A 204 -3.80 -10.25 14.11
CA VAL A 204 -3.19 -11.60 13.97
C VAL A 204 -2.03 -11.66 12.97
N GLY A 205 -1.72 -10.54 12.32
CA GLY A 205 -0.63 -10.51 11.36
C GLY A 205 -0.06 -9.12 11.16
N GLN A 206 1.20 -9.08 10.78
CA GLN A 206 1.94 -7.88 10.44
C GLN A 206 2.84 -8.17 9.24
N GLY A 207 2.78 -7.33 8.20
CA GLY A 207 3.49 -7.55 6.95
C GLY A 207 4.24 -6.31 6.46
N TYR A 208 5.56 -6.36 6.48
CA TYR A 208 6.47 -5.26 6.12
C TYR A 208 7.70 -5.79 5.37
N ASP A 209 8.61 -4.89 5.01
CA ASP A 209 9.91 -5.25 4.42
C ASP A 209 10.86 -5.96 5.40
N GLY A 210 11.94 -6.48 4.85
CA GLY A 210 12.95 -7.24 5.60
C GLY A 210 14.07 -6.37 6.18
N CYS A 211 13.88 -5.05 6.28
CA CYS A 211 14.87 -4.18 6.89
C CYS A 211 15.08 -4.61 8.35
N SER A 212 16.31 -4.55 8.86
CA SER A 212 16.63 -5.02 10.22
C SER A 212 15.81 -4.30 11.30
N THR A 213 15.49 -3.03 11.08
CA THR A 213 14.61 -2.24 11.96
C THR A 213 13.18 -2.81 11.98
N MET A 214 12.67 -3.29 10.86
CA MET A 214 11.31 -3.82 10.72
C MET A 214 11.23 -5.30 11.14
N SER A 215 12.13 -6.12 10.60
CA SER A 215 12.14 -7.58 10.71
C SER A 215 13.18 -8.13 11.69
N GLY A 216 13.77 -7.31 12.55
CA GLY A 216 14.72 -7.77 13.57
C GLY A 216 14.07 -8.72 14.58
N GLU A 217 14.72 -9.85 14.89
CA GLU A 217 14.17 -10.86 15.80
C GLU A 217 14.28 -10.47 17.29
N ILE A 218 15.18 -9.54 17.62
CA ILE A 218 15.49 -9.13 19.01
C ILE A 218 14.87 -7.76 19.34
N HIS A 219 15.05 -6.76 18.45
CA HIS A 219 14.57 -5.38 18.65
C HIS A 219 13.93 -4.80 17.38
N GLY A 220 13.41 -5.65 16.48
CA GLY A 220 12.68 -5.16 15.32
C GLY A 220 11.23 -4.79 15.66
N VAL A 221 10.60 -4.00 14.79
CA VAL A 221 9.16 -3.67 14.89
C VAL A 221 8.33 -4.95 15.03
N GLN A 222 8.67 -6.00 14.27
CA GLN A 222 7.99 -7.29 14.37
C GLN A 222 7.97 -7.84 15.80
N LYS A 223 9.09 -7.73 16.51
CA LYS A 223 9.28 -8.32 17.82
C LYS A 223 8.52 -7.52 18.86
N ILE A 224 8.61 -6.19 18.79
CA ILE A 224 7.92 -5.26 19.68
C ILE A 224 6.39 -5.45 19.59
N ILE A 225 5.84 -5.48 18.36
CA ILE A 225 4.40 -5.67 18.17
C ILE A 225 3.97 -7.07 18.61
N GLN A 226 4.75 -8.11 18.30
CA GLN A 226 4.43 -9.48 18.71
C GLN A 226 4.54 -9.68 20.23
N GLU A 227 5.35 -8.88 20.92
CA GLU A 227 5.41 -8.91 22.38
C GLU A 227 4.13 -8.42 23.04
N LYS A 228 3.52 -7.36 22.49
CA LYS A 228 2.22 -6.82 22.94
C LYS A 228 1.05 -7.68 22.45
N TYR A 229 1.08 -8.10 21.18
CA TYR A 229 0.06 -8.93 20.54
C TYR A 229 0.66 -10.25 20.08
N LYS A 230 0.65 -11.27 20.96
CA LYS A 230 1.30 -12.57 20.73
C LYS A 230 0.84 -13.29 19.45
N ARG A 231 -0.35 -12.94 18.96
CA ARG A 231 -0.95 -13.52 17.75
C ARG A 231 -0.56 -12.78 16.47
N ALA A 232 0.08 -11.61 16.55
CA ALA A 232 0.48 -10.79 15.41
C ALA A 232 1.75 -11.35 14.74
N PHE A 233 1.59 -12.38 13.92
CA PHE A 233 2.72 -13.02 13.24
C PHE A 233 3.28 -12.16 12.12
N TYR A 234 4.60 -12.14 12.00
CA TYR A 234 5.29 -11.41 10.94
C TYR A 234 5.39 -12.17 9.62
N PHE A 235 5.11 -11.44 8.54
CA PHE A 235 5.21 -11.91 7.17
C PHE A 235 6.07 -10.95 6.34
N HIS A 236 7.27 -11.38 5.98
CA HIS A 236 8.15 -10.59 5.12
C HIS A 236 7.54 -10.43 3.72
N CYS A 237 7.44 -9.18 3.26
CA CYS A 237 6.88 -8.76 1.98
C CYS A 237 7.43 -9.56 0.80
N ALA A 238 6.53 -10.25 0.09
CA ALA A 238 6.89 -11.08 -1.06
C ALA A 238 7.43 -10.26 -2.25
N SER A 239 6.90 -9.05 -2.46
CA SER A 239 7.38 -8.14 -3.51
C SER A 239 8.81 -7.70 -3.25
N HIS A 240 9.12 -7.37 -2.00
CA HIS A 240 10.47 -7.00 -1.59
C HIS A 240 11.43 -8.20 -1.76
N LYS A 241 11.04 -9.39 -1.31
CA LYS A 241 11.82 -10.62 -1.54
C LYS A 241 12.09 -10.88 -3.01
N LEU A 242 11.08 -10.77 -3.86
CA LEU A 242 11.25 -10.96 -5.31
C LEU A 242 12.23 -9.94 -5.89
N ASN A 243 12.11 -8.69 -5.48
CA ASN A 243 13.02 -7.63 -5.95
C ASN A 243 14.48 -7.90 -5.52
N LEU A 244 14.70 -8.37 -4.29
CA LEU A 244 16.03 -8.78 -3.83
C LEU A 244 16.60 -9.93 -4.65
N VAL A 245 15.81 -10.96 -4.93
CA VAL A 245 16.23 -12.09 -5.78
C VAL A 245 16.57 -11.62 -7.18
N ILE A 246 15.74 -10.77 -7.80
CA ILE A 246 16.00 -10.23 -9.14
C ILE A 246 17.29 -9.41 -9.13
N ASN A 247 17.50 -8.58 -8.11
CA ASN A 247 18.72 -7.77 -7.97
C ASN A 247 19.97 -8.64 -7.86
N ASP A 248 19.93 -9.70 -7.05
CA ASP A 248 21.06 -10.63 -6.91
C ASP A 248 21.34 -11.40 -8.19
N VAL A 249 20.30 -11.91 -8.85
CA VAL A 249 20.41 -12.63 -10.11
C VAL A 249 20.90 -11.70 -11.24
N SER A 250 20.58 -10.41 -11.19
CA SER A 250 21.06 -9.42 -12.17
C SER A 250 22.56 -9.11 -12.07
N LYS A 251 23.23 -9.55 -11.01
CA LYS A 251 24.70 -9.52 -10.91
C LYS A 251 25.37 -10.56 -11.82
N ILE A 252 24.62 -11.58 -12.25
CA ILE A 252 25.08 -12.59 -13.20
C ILE A 252 25.02 -11.98 -14.61
N THR A 253 26.18 -11.87 -15.25
CA THR A 253 26.38 -11.14 -16.51
C THR A 253 25.43 -11.61 -17.61
N GLU A 254 25.24 -12.91 -17.74
CA GLU A 254 24.39 -13.58 -18.74
C GLU A 254 22.90 -13.22 -18.57
N ILE A 255 22.44 -13.16 -17.32
CA ILE A 255 21.04 -12.84 -16.99
C ILE A 255 20.81 -11.34 -17.13
N SER A 256 21.79 -10.52 -16.73
CA SER A 256 21.78 -9.07 -16.93
C SER A 256 21.71 -8.68 -18.42
N TYR A 257 22.36 -9.47 -19.29
CA TYR A 257 22.34 -9.27 -20.74
C TYR A 257 20.99 -9.68 -21.33
N TRP A 258 20.43 -10.81 -20.90
CA TRP A 258 19.09 -11.25 -21.31
C TRP A 258 17.99 -10.27 -20.91
N TYR A 259 18.05 -9.75 -19.68
CA TYR A 259 17.08 -8.77 -19.16
C TYR A 259 17.16 -7.44 -19.90
N ARG A 260 18.39 -6.92 -20.15
CA ARG A 260 18.63 -5.70 -20.94
C ARG A 260 18.19 -5.83 -22.41
N LYS A 261 18.43 -6.99 -23.03
CA LYS A 261 18.05 -7.23 -24.44
C LYS A 261 16.53 -7.24 -24.64
N ARG A 262 15.76 -7.74 -23.67
CA ARG A 262 14.27 -7.71 -23.71
C ARG A 262 13.66 -6.34 -23.38
N HIS A 263 14.29 -5.54 -22.52
CA HIS A 263 13.80 -4.18 -22.24
C HIS A 263 14.07 -3.18 -23.39
N ASN A 264 15.10 -3.40 -24.21
CA ASN A 264 15.38 -2.59 -25.40
C ASN A 264 14.64 -3.02 -26.68
N SER A 265 13.74 -4.01 -26.61
CA SER A 265 12.93 -4.47 -27.76
C SER A 265 11.47 -3.99 -27.71
N PHE A 266 11.18 -3.02 -26.84
CA PHE A 266 9.84 -2.40 -26.68
C PHE A 266 9.84 -0.87 -26.82
N PHE A 267 10.87 -0.29 -27.46
CA PHE A 267 10.84 1.07 -28.00
C PHE A 267 10.95 1.06 -29.51
#